data_AF-A0A2D6PA51-F1
#
_entry.id   AF-A0A2D6PA51-F1
#
_cell.length_a   1.000
_cell.length_b   1.000
_cell.length_c   1.000
_cell.angle_alpha   90.00
_cell.angle_beta   90.00
_cell.angle_gamma   90.00
#
_symmetry.space_group_name_H-M   'P 1'
#
loop_
_entity.id
_entity.type
_entity.pdbx_description
1 polymer ?
#
loop_
_entity_poly.entity_id
_entity_poly.type
_entity_poly.pdbx_seq_one_letter_code
_entity_poly.pdbx_strand_id
1 'polypeptide(L)'
;MKEFDYNLDYKNLEFTPNDKRYRIGRGEQGVLLVRPYTNIICKHWRFKTPKEAFISVSAILFLYNSYRNIKDFVGMDMCRKFLEMGFTRARRYANHKDGKKY
;
A
#
# COMPACT_ATOMS: atom_id res chain seq x y z
N MET A 1 -3.77 -19.13 7.24
CA MET A 1 -3.86 -18.10 6.17
C MET A 1 -3.41 -18.75 4.88
N LYS A 2 -4.13 -18.54 3.77
CA LYS A 2 -3.76 -19.12 2.47
C LYS A 2 -2.49 -18.45 1.94
N GLU A 3 -1.68 -19.18 1.20
CA GLU A 3 -0.51 -18.61 0.53
C GLU A 3 -0.94 -17.60 -0.54
N PHE A 4 -0.06 -16.64 -0.83
CA PHE A 4 -0.26 -15.70 -1.92
C PHE A 4 -0.09 -16.43 -3.26
N ASP A 5 -1.00 -16.21 -4.19
CA ASP A 5 -1.06 -16.97 -5.44
C ASP A 5 -0.15 -16.36 -6.50
N TYR A 6 1.12 -16.76 -6.51
CA TYR A 6 2.11 -16.25 -7.46
C TYR A 6 1.92 -16.75 -8.91
N ASN A 7 0.95 -17.63 -9.18
CA ASN A 7 0.72 -18.15 -10.53
C ASN A 7 -0.09 -17.18 -11.42
N LEU A 8 -0.69 -16.14 -10.83
CA LEU A 8 -1.39 -15.11 -11.60
C LEU A 8 -0.41 -14.20 -12.34
N ASP A 9 -0.78 -13.76 -13.54
CA ASP A 9 0.00 -12.80 -14.33
C ASP A 9 -0.16 -11.36 -13.81
N TYR A 10 0.43 -11.06 -12.64
CA TYR A 10 0.42 -9.73 -12.03
C TYR A 10 1.05 -8.62 -12.89
N LYS A 11 1.75 -8.98 -13.99
CA LYS A 11 2.30 -7.99 -14.89
C LYS A 11 1.20 -7.31 -15.71
N ASN A 12 0.25 -8.09 -16.19
CA ASN A 12 -0.85 -7.63 -17.06
C ASN A 12 -2.22 -7.63 -16.36
N LEU A 13 -2.33 -8.27 -15.21
CA LEU A 13 -3.57 -8.35 -14.43
C LEU A 13 -3.90 -7.01 -13.77
N GLU A 14 -5.14 -6.56 -14.01
CA GLU A 14 -5.77 -5.45 -13.29
C GLU A 14 -6.89 -5.99 -12.40
N PHE A 15 -6.79 -5.71 -11.10
CA PHE A 15 -7.79 -6.04 -10.10
C PHE A 15 -8.92 -5.02 -10.11
N THR A 16 -10.12 -5.49 -9.78
CA THR A 16 -11.32 -4.67 -9.63
C THR A 16 -11.84 -4.70 -8.19
N PRO A 17 -12.78 -3.81 -7.84
CA PRO A 17 -13.38 -3.82 -6.52
C PRO A 17 -13.97 -5.19 -6.15
N ASN A 18 -13.57 -5.72 -5.00
CA ASN A 18 -14.01 -7.03 -4.47
C ASN A 18 -13.69 -8.23 -5.38
N ASP A 19 -12.62 -8.13 -6.18
CA ASP A 19 -12.17 -9.22 -7.05
C ASP A 19 -11.81 -10.48 -6.23
N LYS A 20 -12.45 -11.60 -6.56
CA LYS A 20 -12.27 -12.89 -5.88
C LYS A 20 -10.86 -13.48 -6.03
N ARG A 21 -10.09 -13.01 -7.01
CA ARG A 21 -8.68 -13.37 -7.19
C ARG A 21 -7.81 -12.74 -6.10
N TYR A 22 -8.25 -11.64 -5.49
CA TYR A 22 -7.50 -10.96 -4.44
C TYR A 22 -7.45 -11.80 -3.18
N ARG A 23 -6.25 -11.93 -2.60
CA ARG A 23 -6.00 -12.67 -1.36
C ARG A 23 -4.93 -11.96 -0.55
N ILE A 24 -5.12 -11.97 0.77
CA ILE A 24 -4.12 -11.46 1.72
C ILE A 24 -3.10 -12.58 1.96
N GLY A 25 -1.87 -12.38 1.46
CA GLY A 25 -0.76 -13.31 1.65
C GLY A 25 -0.20 -13.30 3.07
N ARG A 26 0.58 -14.32 3.41
CA ARG A 26 1.24 -14.41 4.72
C ARG A 26 2.23 -13.27 4.92
N GLY A 27 2.13 -12.58 6.05
CA GLY A 27 2.95 -11.39 6.31
C GLY A 27 2.77 -10.30 5.25
N GLU A 28 1.58 -10.22 4.66
CA GLU A 28 1.26 -9.25 3.59
C GLU A 28 2.11 -9.41 2.33
N GLN A 29 2.49 -10.64 2.01
CA GLN A 29 3.11 -10.97 0.73
C GLN A 29 2.26 -10.50 -0.46
N GLY A 30 2.95 -10.07 -1.52
CA GLY A 30 2.34 -9.75 -2.81
C GLY A 30 1.66 -8.38 -2.91
N VAL A 31 1.68 -7.57 -1.84
CA VAL A 31 1.08 -6.22 -1.83
C VAL A 31 1.53 -5.38 -3.01
N LEU A 32 2.83 -5.33 -3.30
CA LEU A 32 3.36 -4.50 -4.39
C LEU A 32 3.03 -5.01 -5.81
N LEU A 33 2.28 -6.11 -5.94
CA LEU A 33 1.90 -6.70 -7.22
C LEU A 33 0.45 -6.38 -7.62
N VAL A 34 -0.35 -5.84 -6.70
CA VAL A 34 -1.80 -5.67 -6.89
C VAL A 34 -2.08 -4.35 -7.62
N ARG A 35 -2.24 -4.42 -8.95
CA ARG A 35 -2.56 -3.29 -9.83
C ARG A 35 -4.07 -3.21 -10.07
N PRO A 36 -4.66 -2.01 -10.26
CA PRO A 36 -4.00 -0.71 -10.44
C PRO A 36 -3.64 -0.04 -9.12
N TYR A 37 -4.18 -0.53 -8.00
CA TYR A 37 -4.08 0.07 -6.67
C TYR A 37 -2.65 0.43 -6.27
N THR A 38 -1.70 -0.49 -6.42
CA THR A 38 -0.28 -0.25 -6.14
C THR A 38 0.25 0.95 -6.92
N ASN A 39 -0.05 1.03 -8.22
CA ASN A 39 0.44 2.10 -9.08
C ASN A 39 -0.15 3.47 -8.70
N ILE A 40 -1.42 3.49 -8.29
CA ILE A 40 -2.10 4.70 -7.83
C ILE A 40 -1.51 5.17 -6.50
N ILE A 41 -1.45 4.29 -5.50
CA ILE A 41 -1.03 4.64 -4.13
C ILE A 41 0.46 5.00 -4.08
N CYS A 42 1.31 4.28 -4.83
CA CYS A 42 2.77 4.50 -4.82
C CYS A 42 3.19 5.89 -5.31
N LYS A 43 2.38 6.55 -6.16
CA LYS A 43 2.60 7.94 -6.59
C LYS A 43 2.63 8.91 -5.41
N HIS A 44 1.86 8.63 -4.37
CA HIS A 44 1.73 9.46 -3.17
C HIS A 44 2.60 8.97 -2.01
N TRP A 45 3.39 7.91 -2.18
CA TRP A 45 4.06 7.27 -1.04
C TRP A 45 5.49 7.80 -0.83
N ARG A 46 5.64 8.82 0.03
CA ARG A 46 6.91 9.48 0.38
C ARG A 46 7.04 9.68 1.89
N PHE A 47 7.96 8.95 2.53
CA PHE A 47 8.09 8.93 4.00
C PHE A 47 9.52 9.22 4.47
N LYS A 48 10.25 10.09 3.76
CA LYS A 48 11.63 10.44 4.14
C LYS A 48 11.66 11.52 5.21
N THR A 49 10.89 12.60 5.03
CA THR A 49 10.79 13.70 6.00
C THR A 49 9.40 13.79 6.64
N PRO A 50 9.25 14.43 7.82
CA PRO A 50 7.95 14.62 8.46
C PRO A 50 6.92 15.31 7.54
N LYS A 51 7.34 16.32 6.77
CA LYS A 51 6.49 17.04 5.82
C LYS A 51 5.98 16.13 4.70
N GLU A 52 6.87 15.36 4.07
CA GLU A 52 6.47 14.41 3.03
C GLU A 52 5.58 13.30 3.57
N ALA A 53 5.88 12.79 4.78
CA ALA A 53 5.09 11.77 5.43
C ALA A 53 3.66 12.26 5.71
N PHE A 54 3.50 13.49 6.19
CA PHE A 54 2.18 14.08 6.41
C PHE A 54 1.36 14.19 5.12
N ILE A 55 1.97 14.68 4.03
CA ILE A 55 1.33 14.76 2.71
C ILE A 55 0.94 13.37 2.21
N SER A 56 1.84 12.39 2.35
CA SER A 56 1.62 11.01 1.91
C SER A 56 0.48 10.34 2.68
N VAL A 57 0.48 10.44 4.01
CA VAL A 57 -0.59 9.88 4.85
C VAL A 57 -1.93 10.51 4.50
N SER A 58 -1.98 11.83 4.34
CA SER A 58 -3.21 12.55 4.00
C SER A 58 -3.78 12.08 2.66
N ALA A 59 -2.94 11.95 1.64
CA ALA A 59 -3.36 11.48 0.32
C ALA A 59 -3.83 10.02 0.33
N ILE A 60 -3.12 9.13 1.04
CA ILE A 60 -3.48 7.71 1.10
C ILE A 60 -4.71 7.48 1.96
N LEU A 61 -4.89 8.26 3.03
CA LEU A 61 -6.10 8.22 3.86
C LEU A 61 -7.32 8.72 3.09
N PHE A 62 -7.16 9.75 2.24
CA PHE A 62 -8.20 10.17 1.32
C PHE A 62 -8.59 9.03 0.37
N LEU A 63 -7.61 8.37 -0.28
CA LEU A 63 -7.87 7.22 -1.15
C LEU A 63 -8.58 6.08 -0.40
N TYR A 64 -8.15 5.77 0.83
CA TYR A 64 -8.81 4.77 1.68
C TYR A 64 -10.29 5.11 1.88
N ASN A 65 -10.61 6.36 2.22
CA ASN A 65 -11.99 6.80 2.41
C ASN A 65 -12.79 6.76 1.11
N SER A 66 -12.19 7.11 -0.03
CA SER A 66 -12.82 6.98 -1.34
C SER A 66 -13.18 5.53 -1.67
N TYR A 67 -12.23 4.59 -1.48
CA TYR A 67 -12.48 3.16 -1.67
C TYR A 67 -13.52 2.62 -0.69
N ARG A 68 -13.50 3.08 0.56
CA ARG A 68 -14.50 2.73 1.58
C ARG A 68 -15.90 3.14 1.16
N ASN A 69 -16.06 4.35 0.61
CA ASN A 69 -17.37 4.86 0.19
C ASN A 69 -18.00 4.02 -0.93
N ILE A 70 -17.16 3.49 -1.84
CA ILE A 70 -17.62 2.59 -2.92
C ILE A 70 -17.58 1.10 -2.53
N LYS A 71 -17.30 0.79 -1.26
CA LYS A 71 -17.17 -0.59 -0.74
C LYS A 71 -16.15 -1.44 -1.51
N ASP A 72 -15.04 -0.82 -1.92
CA ASP A 72 -13.92 -1.50 -2.56
C ASP A 72 -12.94 -2.03 -1.51
N PHE A 73 -13.11 -3.30 -1.14
CA PHE A 73 -12.25 -3.93 -0.14
C PHE A 73 -10.78 -4.01 -0.58
N VAL A 74 -10.50 -4.28 -1.85
CA VAL A 74 -9.13 -4.43 -2.35
C VAL A 74 -8.39 -3.10 -2.23
N GLY A 75 -9.02 -2.02 -2.68
CA GLY A 75 -8.47 -0.67 -2.56
C GLY A 75 -8.26 -0.24 -1.11
N MET A 76 -9.23 -0.52 -0.23
CA MET A 76 -9.12 -0.24 1.20
C MET A 76 -7.92 -0.96 1.84
N ASP A 77 -7.81 -2.27 1.62
CA ASP A 77 -6.74 -3.07 2.21
C ASP A 77 -5.37 -2.65 1.68
N MET A 78 -5.27 -2.35 0.38
CA MET A 78 -4.06 -1.82 -0.24
C MET A 78 -3.63 -0.48 0.39
N CYS A 79 -4.56 0.46 0.61
CA CYS A 79 -4.25 1.71 1.31
C CYS A 79 -3.75 1.47 2.73
N ARG A 80 -4.41 0.58 3.50
CA ARG A 80 -4.00 0.21 4.87
C ARG A 80 -2.55 -0.29 4.90
N LYS A 81 -2.22 -1.24 4.02
CA LYS A 81 -0.88 -1.83 3.90
C LYS A 81 0.19 -0.79 3.55
N PHE A 82 -0.12 0.13 2.65
CA PHE A 82 0.79 1.23 2.31
C PHE A 82 0.99 2.20 3.48
N LEU A 83 -0.03 2.48 4.29
CA LEU A 83 0.12 3.28 5.50
C LEU A 83 1.02 2.58 6.54
N GLU A 84 0.86 1.27 6.75
CA GLU A 84 1.69 0.48 7.67
C GLU A 84 3.16 0.41 7.23
N MET A 85 3.40 0.17 5.94
CA MET A 85 4.73 0.26 5.36
C MET A 85 5.30 1.68 5.51
N GLY A 86 4.46 2.72 5.33
CA GLY A 86 4.83 4.13 5.46
C GLY A 86 5.30 4.48 6.87
N PHE A 87 4.55 4.05 7.89
CA PHE A 87 4.92 4.17 9.30
C PHE A 87 6.28 3.54 9.60
N THR A 88 6.49 2.31 9.13
CA THR A 88 7.77 1.61 9.31
C THR A 88 8.92 2.33 8.60
N ARG A 89 8.69 2.87 7.40
CA ARG A 89 9.68 3.65 6.67
C ARG A 89 10.04 4.96 7.38
N ALA A 90 9.03 5.71 7.85
CA ALA A 90 9.25 6.96 8.58
C ALA A 90 10.05 6.73 9.86
N ARG A 91 9.74 5.68 10.62
CA ARG A 91 10.51 5.32 11.82
C ARG A 91 11.97 4.99 11.51
N ARG A 92 12.26 4.30 10.40
CA ARG A 92 13.65 4.07 9.98
C ARG A 92 14.38 5.39 9.76
N TYR A 93 13.82 6.32 9.00
CA TYR A 93 14.48 7.63 8.81
C TYR A 93 14.64 8.43 10.11
N ALA A 94 13.68 8.35 11.03
CA ALA A 94 13.77 9.05 12.31
C ALA A 94 14.86 8.48 13.24
N ASN A 95 15.13 7.17 13.17
CA ASN A 95 16.10 6.51 14.04
C ASN A 95 17.56 6.71 13.59
N HIS A 96 17.80 7.15 12.36
CA HIS A 96 19.13 7.34 11.81
C HIS A 96 19.49 8.84 11.80
N LYS A 97 20.54 9.21 12.56
CA LYS A 97 20.93 10.61 12.82
C LYS A 97 21.30 11.40 11.55
N ASP A 98 21.70 10.71 10.49
CA ASP A 98 22.10 11.31 9.21
C ASP A 98 20.93 11.47 8.21
N GLY A 99 19.71 11.10 8.61
CA GLY A 99 18.54 11.17 7.75
C GLY A 99 18.59 10.20 6.57
N LYS A 100 19.48 9.20 6.61
CA LYS A 100 19.46 8.06 5.70
C LYS A 100 18.60 6.96 6.30
N LYS A 101 18.19 6.01 5.44
CA LYS A 101 17.37 4.89 5.88
C LYS A 101 18.18 3.82 6.64
N TYR A 102 19.50 3.87 6.50
CA TYR A 102 20.49 2.92 6.97
C TYR A 102 21.72 3.69 7.42
#